data_AF-A0A671FUN9-F1
#
_entry.id   AF-A0A671FUN9-F1
#
_cell.length_a   1.000
_cell.length_b   1.000
_cell.length_c   1.000
_cell.angle_alpha   90.00
_cell.angle_beta   90.00
_cell.angle_gamma   90.00
#
_symmetry.space_group_name_H-M   'P 1'
#
loop_
_entity.id
_entity.type
_entity.pdbx_description
1 polymer ?
#
loop_
_entity_poly.entity_id
_entity_poly.type
_entity_poly.pdbx_seq_one_letter_code
_entity_poly.pdbx_strand_id
1 'polypeptide(L)'
;MLEKHRVMYTPRAPNGTLDRKGKMTAWPLSRLWRVSDPILFQVTLVAALLATVLGDCGPPPHLHYASPVNELNETSFKTGTVLKYHCRPGYSRSSSKNQVLTCRAGGTWNYIVFCVKKQCSNPGELHNGQVIVNTDYSFGSRIEFRCVEGYILIGSTTSYCEVRDKTVAWSDAFPECVIAQCQAPPDISNGKHTGGNEDVYTYGSSVTYSCDSGFSMLGKASIACTVENKTIGVWSPSPPTCKKITCLQPHVRYGKIVLGFGPTYTYKDSIVFECNKGFILKGSSLIHCGEDNNWNPPPPICELNGCTDLPDIPHASWEMRGSHRPTKEEVYDVETVLKYNCHPGYKPAKDKPTTVTCQRNFRWTSYVECEEVCCPEPKLKNGRIIPQRKRVLARNCVYFYGDSISYSCSETQNFVASCQGDGTWSPETPTCDHALCLKPEIEHGKLSVDKQQYIESENVTIRCDSGYGVVGPQSITCSEDRTWYPEVPKCEWEVPDGCERVLAGRNITRCLSNVADVKMALEVYKLSLEIELLELQIDKERKSN
;
A
#
# COMPACT_ATOMS: atom_id res chain seq x y z
N MET A 1 -33.96 46.44 -22.38
CA MET A 1 -34.35 47.86 -22.35
C MET A 1 -34.97 48.12 -20.98
N LEU A 2 -34.20 48.62 -20.01
CA LEU A 2 -34.75 49.30 -18.84
C LEU A 2 -33.63 50.13 -18.17
N GLU A 3 -33.96 51.38 -17.91
CA GLU A 3 -33.12 52.49 -17.49
C GLU A 3 -32.59 52.39 -16.05
N LYS A 4 -31.37 52.89 -15.88
CA LYS A 4 -30.69 53.13 -14.60
C LYS A 4 -31.33 54.34 -13.89
N HIS A 5 -31.70 54.18 -12.62
CA HIS A 5 -31.97 55.30 -11.70
C HIS A 5 -30.82 55.49 -10.70
N ARG A 6 -30.57 56.77 -10.44
CA ARG A 6 -29.45 57.36 -9.67
C ARG A 6 -29.57 57.11 -8.17
N VAL A 7 -28.40 56.97 -7.54
CA VAL A 7 -28.15 57.06 -6.10
C VAL A 7 -27.79 58.51 -5.77
N MET A 8 -28.39 59.11 -4.74
CA MET A 8 -27.93 60.36 -4.12
C MET A 8 -27.66 60.15 -2.63
N TYR A 9 -26.49 60.62 -2.20
CA TYR A 9 -25.94 60.60 -0.86
C TYR A 9 -26.44 61.78 0.01
N THR A 10 -26.31 61.57 1.32
CA THR A 10 -26.63 62.42 2.49
C THR A 10 -25.98 63.82 2.53
N PRO A 11 -26.61 64.84 3.14
CA PRO A 11 -25.95 66.09 3.51
C PRO A 11 -25.41 66.09 4.95
N ARG A 12 -24.20 66.66 5.07
CA ARG A 12 -23.41 66.90 6.29
C ARG A 12 -23.70 68.31 6.83
N ALA A 13 -23.68 68.46 8.15
CA ALA A 13 -23.89 69.71 8.89
C ALA A 13 -22.84 70.81 8.59
N PRO A 14 -23.17 72.10 8.81
CA PRO A 14 -22.17 73.15 8.94
C PRO A 14 -22.08 73.69 10.38
N ASN A 15 -20.85 74.05 10.78
CA ASN A 15 -20.53 74.79 11.99
C ASN A 15 -19.50 75.89 11.64
N GLY A 16 -19.67 77.10 12.19
CA GLY A 16 -18.59 78.09 12.40
C GLY A 16 -18.43 79.27 11.43
N THR A 17 -18.74 80.49 11.92
CA THR A 17 -17.93 81.76 11.95
C THR A 17 -17.21 82.26 10.67
N LEU A 18 -17.08 83.54 10.32
CA LEU A 18 -16.91 84.79 11.09
C LEU A 18 -17.15 86.00 10.15
N ASP A 19 -17.50 87.13 10.73
CA ASP A 19 -17.91 88.40 10.11
C ASP A 19 -16.73 89.24 9.56
N ARG A 20 -16.96 89.98 8.46
CA ARG A 20 -16.12 91.09 7.98
C ARG A 20 -16.89 91.96 6.98
N LYS A 21 -17.37 93.12 7.42
CA LYS A 21 -17.17 94.42 6.73
C LYS A 21 -17.83 95.56 7.50
N GLY A 22 -17.00 96.50 7.96
CA GLY A 22 -17.45 97.78 8.46
C GLY A 22 -17.95 98.71 7.34
N LYS A 23 -18.92 99.55 7.70
CA LYS A 23 -19.08 100.90 7.16
C LYS A 23 -19.89 101.72 8.17
N MET A 24 -19.24 102.74 8.72
CA MET A 24 -19.88 103.84 9.44
C MET A 24 -20.39 104.87 8.44
N THR A 25 -21.62 105.34 8.64
CA THR A 25 -22.07 106.67 8.21
C THR A 25 -22.68 107.34 9.42
N ALA A 26 -21.95 108.30 9.98
CA ALA A 26 -22.45 109.26 10.95
C ALA A 26 -23.02 110.46 10.20
N TRP A 27 -24.11 111.04 10.73
CA TRP A 27 -24.42 112.47 10.66
C TRP A 27 -25.46 112.83 11.75
N PRO A 28 -25.56 114.13 12.13
CA PRO A 28 -25.44 114.53 13.53
C PRO A 28 -26.77 114.94 14.16
N LEU A 29 -26.86 114.81 15.48
CA LEU A 29 -27.78 115.61 16.30
C LEU A 29 -26.97 116.30 17.39
N SER A 30 -26.70 117.58 17.17
CA SER A 30 -26.19 118.49 18.20
C SER A 30 -27.08 119.71 18.25
N ARG A 31 -27.88 119.80 19.32
CA ARG A 31 -28.21 121.01 20.09
C ARG A 31 -28.92 120.53 21.37
N LEU A 32 -28.24 120.56 22.53
CA LEU A 32 -28.25 121.67 23.50
C LEU A 32 -29.68 121.88 24.05
N TRP A 33 -30.01 121.72 25.35
CA TRP A 33 -29.31 121.94 26.60
C TRP A 33 -29.92 121.07 27.72
N ARG A 34 -29.13 120.74 28.75
CA ARG A 34 -29.62 120.93 30.13
C ARG A 34 -28.48 121.48 30.99
N VAL A 35 -28.77 122.60 31.65
CA VAL A 35 -28.05 123.00 32.86
C VAL A 35 -28.42 122.01 33.96
N SER A 36 -27.38 121.69 34.71
CA SER A 36 -27.15 120.62 35.66
C SER A 36 -27.98 120.74 36.94
N ASP A 37 -28.26 119.60 37.57
CA ASP A 37 -28.26 119.54 39.03
C ASP A 37 -27.64 118.20 39.53
N PRO A 38 -26.52 118.19 40.29
CA PRO A 38 -25.67 117.01 40.50
C PRO A 38 -26.21 115.98 41.51
N ILE A 39 -27.30 116.28 42.20
CA ILE A 39 -27.89 115.38 43.21
C ILE A 39 -28.76 114.30 42.56
N LEU A 40 -29.31 114.58 41.37
CA LEU A 40 -30.17 113.64 40.64
C LEU A 40 -29.38 112.43 40.10
N PHE A 41 -28.11 112.60 39.77
CA PHE A 41 -27.27 111.54 39.18
C PHE A 41 -26.85 110.46 40.18
N GLN A 42 -26.71 110.80 41.47
CA GLN A 42 -26.37 109.83 42.52
C GLN A 42 -27.60 108.98 42.90
N VAL A 43 -28.80 109.59 42.95
CA VAL A 43 -30.05 108.86 43.22
C VAL A 43 -30.45 107.95 42.05
N THR A 44 -30.18 108.37 40.80
CA THR A 44 -30.45 107.52 39.62
C THR A 44 -29.47 106.36 39.47
N LEU A 45 -28.21 106.48 39.92
CA LEU A 45 -27.24 105.38 39.88
C LEU A 45 -27.58 104.27 40.89
N VAL A 46 -28.05 104.64 42.10
CA VAL A 46 -28.49 103.66 43.12
C VAL A 46 -29.82 102.98 42.71
N ALA A 47 -30.75 103.73 42.10
CA ALA A 47 -31.98 103.18 41.56
C ALA A 47 -31.75 102.28 40.32
N ALA A 48 -30.78 102.62 39.46
CA ALA A 48 -30.40 101.80 38.29
C ALA A 48 -29.68 100.51 38.69
N LEU A 49 -28.91 100.50 39.78
CA LEU A 49 -28.27 99.29 40.30
C LEU A 49 -29.27 98.36 41.01
N LEU A 50 -30.30 98.89 41.69
CA LEU A 50 -31.39 98.08 42.27
C LEU A 50 -32.35 97.49 41.22
N ALA A 51 -32.51 98.14 40.06
CA ALA A 51 -33.37 97.66 38.97
C ALA A 51 -32.83 96.41 38.24
N THR A 52 -31.60 95.97 38.54
CA THR A 52 -31.03 94.74 37.95
C THR A 52 -31.28 93.47 38.77
N VAL A 53 -31.99 93.55 39.90
CA VAL A 53 -32.27 92.38 40.77
C VAL A 53 -33.66 91.76 40.52
N LEU A 54 -34.57 92.45 39.83
CA LEU A 54 -35.92 91.96 39.50
C LEU A 54 -36.12 91.93 37.97
N GLY A 55 -35.39 91.05 37.29
CA GLY A 55 -35.53 90.86 35.84
C GLY A 55 -36.89 90.27 35.47
N ASP A 56 -37.59 90.90 34.52
CA ASP A 56 -38.80 90.36 33.89
C ASP A 56 -38.44 89.18 32.95
N CYS A 57 -39.35 88.22 32.83
CA CYS A 57 -39.14 87.04 31.98
C CYS A 57 -39.50 87.34 30.52
N GLY A 58 -38.74 86.79 29.57
CA GLY A 58 -39.12 86.75 28.16
C GLY A 58 -40.25 85.75 27.86
N PRO A 59 -40.55 85.44 26.59
CA PRO A 59 -41.54 84.44 26.23
C PRO A 59 -41.26 83.08 26.90
N PRO A 60 -42.28 82.35 27.36
CA PRO A 60 -42.08 81.05 28.00
C PRO A 60 -41.53 80.02 27.00
N PRO A 61 -40.77 79.02 27.49
CA PRO A 61 -40.22 77.98 26.64
C PRO A 61 -41.32 77.12 26.00
N HIS A 62 -41.05 76.60 24.81
CA HIS A 62 -41.95 75.65 24.16
C HIS A 62 -41.94 74.30 24.88
N LEU A 63 -43.09 73.87 25.41
CA LEU A 63 -43.24 72.59 26.09
C LEU A 63 -43.90 71.56 25.16
N HIS A 64 -43.23 70.45 24.89
CA HIS A 64 -43.77 69.37 24.04
C HIS A 64 -44.93 68.59 24.67
N TYR A 65 -45.14 68.71 25.99
CA TYR A 65 -46.18 68.00 26.75
C TYR A 65 -47.35 68.89 27.20
N ALA A 66 -47.23 70.23 27.06
CA ALA A 66 -48.23 71.18 27.54
C ALA A 66 -48.32 72.41 26.63
N SER A 67 -49.49 73.04 26.61
CA SER A 67 -49.77 74.27 25.87
C SER A 67 -50.41 75.29 26.81
N PRO A 68 -50.16 76.60 26.59
CA PRO A 68 -50.78 77.63 27.42
C PRO A 68 -52.31 77.59 27.23
N VAL A 69 -53.06 77.87 28.30
CA VAL A 69 -54.53 77.86 28.26
C VAL A 69 -55.07 79.01 27.40
N ASN A 70 -54.40 80.16 27.44
CA ASN A 70 -54.72 81.35 26.66
C ASN A 70 -53.59 81.62 25.67
N GLU A 71 -53.90 82.28 24.55
CA GLU A 71 -52.89 82.78 23.63
C GLU A 71 -52.00 83.83 24.31
N LEU A 72 -50.69 83.72 24.10
CA LEU A 72 -49.69 84.61 24.70
C LEU A 72 -49.13 85.53 23.63
N ASN A 73 -49.58 86.78 23.63
CA ASN A 73 -49.14 87.82 22.68
C ASN A 73 -48.06 88.74 23.27
N GLU A 74 -47.81 88.64 24.57
CA GLU A 74 -46.81 89.43 25.29
C GLU A 74 -45.42 88.81 25.13
N THR A 75 -44.42 89.68 24.95
CA THR A 75 -43.01 89.29 24.81
C THR A 75 -42.20 89.49 26.11
N SER A 76 -42.78 90.12 27.12
CA SER A 76 -42.15 90.39 28.42
C SER A 76 -43.17 90.27 29.55
N PHE A 77 -42.82 89.52 30.60
CA PHE A 77 -43.70 89.16 31.70
C PHE A 77 -43.09 89.58 33.03
N LYS A 78 -43.85 90.33 33.84
CA LYS A 78 -43.37 90.84 35.12
C LYS A 78 -42.95 89.71 36.08
N THR A 79 -41.92 89.97 36.90
CA THR A 79 -41.54 89.06 37.99
C THR A 79 -42.76 88.71 38.86
N GLY A 80 -42.98 87.42 39.13
CA GLY A 80 -44.15 86.91 39.86
C GLY A 80 -45.33 86.50 38.97
N THR A 81 -45.30 86.77 37.66
CA THR A 81 -46.35 86.32 36.72
C THR A 81 -46.48 84.80 36.72
N VAL A 82 -47.72 84.30 36.79
CA VAL A 82 -48.06 82.87 36.78
C VAL A 82 -48.91 82.55 35.55
N LEU A 83 -48.35 81.77 34.62
CA LEU A 83 -49.04 81.34 33.41
C LEU A 83 -49.66 79.96 33.61
N LYS A 84 -50.95 79.79 33.25
CA LYS A 84 -51.67 78.51 33.31
C LYS A 84 -51.53 77.73 32.00
N TYR A 85 -51.29 76.43 32.13
CA TYR A 85 -51.12 75.49 31.01
C TYR A 85 -52.11 74.33 31.13
N HIS A 86 -52.44 73.72 29.98
CA HIS A 86 -53.12 72.43 29.90
C HIS A 86 -52.18 71.40 29.27
N CYS A 87 -52.42 70.11 29.52
CA CYS A 87 -51.64 69.04 28.89
C CYS A 87 -52.05 68.86 27.43
N ARG A 88 -51.07 68.63 26.56
CA ARG A 88 -51.32 68.29 25.14
C ARG A 88 -51.95 66.88 25.03
N PRO A 89 -52.63 66.55 23.92
CA PRO A 89 -53.11 65.20 23.65
C PRO A 89 -51.98 64.16 23.83
N GLY A 90 -52.32 62.99 24.40
CA GLY A 90 -51.33 61.99 24.80
C GLY A 90 -50.70 62.19 26.18
N TYR A 91 -50.96 63.32 26.86
CA TYR A 91 -50.46 63.60 28.21
C TYR A 91 -51.61 63.83 29.22
N SER A 92 -51.40 63.46 30.48
CA SER A 92 -52.34 63.65 31.60
C SER A 92 -51.70 64.44 32.73
N ARG A 93 -52.54 65.06 33.57
CA ARG A 93 -52.07 65.85 34.72
C ARG A 93 -51.43 64.93 35.76
N SER A 94 -50.23 65.28 36.21
CA SER A 94 -49.61 64.65 37.37
C SER A 94 -50.41 65.03 38.62
N SER A 95 -50.92 64.03 39.34
CA SER A 95 -51.98 64.12 40.37
C SER A 95 -51.71 65.08 41.54
N SER A 96 -50.51 65.64 41.67
CA SER A 96 -50.09 66.53 42.76
C SER A 96 -49.55 67.88 42.29
N LYS A 97 -49.53 68.17 40.99
CA LYS A 97 -48.84 69.35 40.44
C LYS A 97 -49.80 70.36 39.82
N ASN A 98 -49.54 71.63 40.09
CA ASN A 98 -50.22 72.75 39.43
C ASN A 98 -49.58 72.95 38.05
N GLN A 99 -50.42 73.08 37.02
CA GLN A 99 -50.00 73.22 35.63
C GLN A 99 -49.66 74.68 35.34
N VAL A 100 -48.63 75.19 36.02
CA VAL A 100 -48.28 76.61 35.99
C VAL A 100 -46.78 76.83 35.79
N LEU A 101 -46.44 77.90 35.05
CA LEU A 101 -45.09 78.45 34.92
C LEU A 101 -45.03 79.75 35.73
N THR A 102 -44.01 79.92 36.58
CA THR A 102 -43.85 81.12 37.41
C THR A 102 -42.57 81.87 37.03
N CYS A 103 -42.68 83.16 36.73
CA CYS A 103 -41.52 84.01 36.50
C CYS A 103 -40.83 84.35 37.83
N ARG A 104 -39.59 83.90 38.04
CA ARG A 104 -38.81 84.16 39.26
C ARG A 104 -38.06 85.49 39.18
N ALA A 105 -37.73 86.05 40.35
CA ALA A 105 -36.79 87.15 40.49
C ALA A 105 -35.45 86.74 39.85
N GLY A 106 -35.07 87.43 38.77
CA GLY A 106 -33.93 87.07 37.91
C GLY A 106 -34.28 86.69 36.48
N GLY A 107 -35.51 86.90 36.01
CA GLY A 107 -35.89 86.79 34.59
C GLY A 107 -35.98 85.36 34.05
N THR A 108 -36.14 84.36 34.93
CA THR A 108 -36.20 82.94 34.54
C THR A 108 -37.55 82.29 34.86
N TRP A 109 -38.03 81.48 33.93
CA TRP A 109 -39.24 80.67 34.13
C TRP A 109 -38.95 79.46 35.00
N ASN A 110 -39.66 79.35 36.11
CA ASN A 110 -39.62 78.19 36.99
C ASN A 110 -40.85 77.31 36.79
N TYR A 111 -40.61 76.02 36.55
CA TYR A 111 -41.65 75.01 36.44
C TYR A 111 -41.08 73.62 36.74
N ILE A 112 -41.98 72.69 37.05
CA ILE A 112 -41.69 71.27 37.17
C ILE A 112 -42.49 70.52 36.11
N VAL A 113 -42.07 69.31 35.72
CA VAL A 113 -42.88 68.48 34.81
C VAL A 113 -44.21 68.13 35.50
N PHE A 114 -45.31 68.73 35.01
CA PHE A 114 -46.66 68.62 35.56
C PHE A 114 -47.64 67.84 34.66
N CYS A 115 -47.21 67.48 33.44
CA CYS A 115 -47.91 66.56 32.57
C CYS A 115 -47.04 65.32 32.32
N VAL A 116 -47.61 64.14 32.49
CA VAL A 116 -46.96 62.85 32.22
C VAL A 116 -47.62 62.20 31.01
N LYS A 117 -46.87 61.37 30.29
CA LYS A 117 -47.44 60.60 29.18
C LYS A 117 -48.58 59.73 29.71
N LYS A 118 -49.69 59.68 28.97
CA LYS A 118 -50.71 58.65 29.17
C LYS A 118 -50.11 57.29 28.79
N GLN A 119 -50.63 56.23 29.38
CA GLN A 119 -50.21 54.86 29.09
C GLN A 119 -51.32 54.12 28.34
N CYS A 120 -50.93 53.39 27.31
CA CYS A 120 -51.80 52.41 26.65
C CYS A 120 -52.03 51.22 27.58
N SER A 121 -53.15 50.53 27.38
CA SER A 121 -53.46 49.29 28.11
C SER A 121 -52.35 48.26 27.93
N ASN A 122 -52.11 47.46 28.97
CA ASN A 122 -51.17 46.34 28.87
C ASN A 122 -51.61 45.45 27.68
N PRO A 123 -50.74 45.22 26.69
CA PRO A 123 -51.05 44.40 25.52
C PRO A 123 -51.55 42.98 25.87
N GLY A 124 -51.16 42.42 27.02
CA GLY A 124 -51.49 41.03 27.36
C GLY A 124 -50.65 40.03 26.57
N GLU A 125 -51.10 38.77 26.57
CA GLU A 125 -50.38 37.66 25.93
C GLU A 125 -50.92 37.39 24.52
N LEU A 126 -50.02 37.07 23.59
CA LEU A 126 -50.36 36.66 22.23
C LEU A 126 -50.34 35.14 22.16
N HIS A 127 -51.50 34.52 21.91
CA HIS A 127 -51.58 33.06 21.79
C HIS A 127 -50.71 32.56 20.62
N ASN A 128 -49.90 31.51 20.84
CA ASN A 128 -48.90 31.00 19.89
C ASN A 128 -47.94 32.07 19.37
N GLY A 129 -47.66 33.08 20.18
CA GLY A 129 -46.75 34.16 19.85
C GLY A 129 -46.19 34.87 21.07
N GLN A 130 -45.58 36.01 20.79
CA GLN A 130 -44.91 36.86 21.76
C GLN A 130 -45.15 38.31 21.40
N VAL A 131 -45.49 39.10 22.43
CA VAL A 131 -45.49 40.57 22.36
C VAL A 131 -44.13 41.07 22.85
N ILE A 132 -43.38 41.73 21.98
CA ILE A 132 -42.08 42.32 22.27
C ILE A 132 -42.28 43.80 22.57
N VAL A 133 -42.04 44.14 23.84
CA VAL A 133 -42.10 45.53 24.32
C VAL A 133 -40.72 46.15 24.17
N ASN A 134 -40.56 47.05 23.21
CA ASN A 134 -39.24 47.65 22.92
C ASN A 134 -38.84 48.73 23.93
N THR A 135 -39.81 49.41 24.55
CA THR A 135 -39.58 50.55 25.45
C THR A 135 -40.47 50.47 26.70
N ASP A 136 -41.71 50.93 26.60
CA ASP A 136 -42.72 50.88 27.65
C ASP A 136 -44.13 50.95 27.03
N TYR A 137 -45.16 51.27 27.83
CA TYR A 137 -46.54 51.46 27.36
C TYR A 137 -46.95 52.93 27.24
N SER A 138 -46.00 53.86 27.32
CA SER A 138 -46.29 55.29 27.30
C SER A 138 -46.61 55.79 25.88
N PHE A 139 -47.29 56.94 25.80
CA PHE A 139 -47.57 57.60 24.52
C PHE A 139 -46.30 57.73 23.64
N GLY A 140 -46.41 57.27 22.39
CA GLY A 140 -45.34 57.21 21.40
C GLY A 140 -44.52 55.91 21.41
N SER A 141 -44.79 54.97 22.30
CA SER A 141 -44.07 53.69 22.37
C SER A 141 -44.53 52.70 21.30
N ARG A 142 -43.64 51.78 20.92
CA ARG A 142 -43.85 50.77 19.87
C ARG A 142 -43.71 49.37 20.44
N ILE A 143 -44.67 48.51 20.12
CA ILE A 143 -44.62 47.06 20.37
C ILE A 143 -44.50 46.30 19.05
N GLU A 144 -43.88 45.12 19.09
CA GLU A 144 -43.73 44.21 17.95
C GLU A 144 -44.32 42.86 18.30
N PHE A 145 -44.97 42.22 17.33
CA PHE A 145 -45.58 40.91 17.48
C PHE A 145 -44.77 39.87 16.71
N ARG A 146 -44.54 38.71 17.33
CA ARG A 146 -43.87 37.57 16.69
C ARG A 146 -44.61 36.30 17.02
N CYS A 147 -44.92 35.48 16.02
CA CYS A 147 -45.43 34.14 16.26
C CYS A 147 -44.30 33.17 16.61
N VAL A 148 -44.62 32.12 17.37
CA VAL A 148 -43.69 31.02 17.63
C VAL A 148 -43.43 30.24 16.34
N GLU A 149 -42.39 29.41 16.33
CA GLU A 149 -42.07 28.60 15.16
C GLU A 149 -43.24 27.68 14.77
N GLY A 150 -43.52 27.57 13.47
CA GLY A 150 -44.67 26.81 12.95
C GLY A 150 -45.95 27.62 12.78
N TYR A 151 -45.98 28.89 13.23
CA TYR A 151 -47.14 29.77 13.13
C TYR A 151 -46.87 30.98 12.22
N ILE A 152 -47.91 31.41 11.53
CA ILE A 152 -47.92 32.55 10.60
C ILE A 152 -48.70 33.69 11.24
N LEU A 153 -48.17 34.91 11.15
CA LEU A 153 -48.79 36.11 11.71
C LEU A 153 -49.81 36.70 10.72
N ILE A 154 -51.08 36.76 11.13
CA ILE A 154 -52.17 37.40 10.40
C ILE A 154 -52.53 38.73 11.08
N GLY A 155 -52.22 39.85 10.41
CA GLY A 155 -52.44 41.20 10.93
C GLY A 155 -51.18 42.06 10.91
N SER A 156 -51.17 43.12 11.72
CA SER A 156 -50.03 44.04 11.81
C SER A 156 -48.90 43.42 12.64
N THR A 157 -47.66 43.54 12.18
CA THR A 157 -46.46 43.07 12.91
C THR A 157 -46.02 44.01 14.03
N THR A 158 -46.54 45.24 14.04
CA THR A 158 -46.21 46.27 15.02
C THR A 158 -47.44 47.10 15.36
N SER A 159 -47.44 47.70 16.54
CA SER A 159 -48.47 48.68 16.95
C SER A 159 -47.83 49.81 17.76
N TYR A 160 -48.37 51.02 17.63
CA TYR A 160 -47.88 52.24 18.27
C TYR A 160 -48.90 52.79 19.27
N CYS A 161 -48.43 53.29 20.41
CA CYS A 161 -49.30 53.91 21.40
C CYS A 161 -49.63 55.35 20.98
N GLU A 162 -50.79 55.54 20.38
CA GLU A 162 -51.22 56.78 19.74
C GLU A 162 -52.45 57.39 20.42
N VAL A 163 -52.76 58.64 20.08
CA VAL A 163 -53.94 59.33 20.62
C VAL A 163 -55.18 58.83 19.91
N ARG A 164 -56.13 58.28 20.66
CA ARG A 164 -57.46 57.93 20.19
C ARG A 164 -58.49 58.63 21.05
N ASP A 165 -59.18 59.60 20.44
CA ASP A 165 -60.09 60.54 21.11
C ASP A 165 -59.41 61.29 22.27
N LYS A 166 -59.91 61.11 23.50
CA LYS A 166 -59.35 61.72 24.73
C LYS A 166 -58.36 60.80 25.44
N THR A 167 -58.15 59.58 24.96
CA THR A 167 -57.31 58.54 25.56
C THR A 167 -56.11 58.21 24.65
N VAL A 168 -55.25 57.30 25.10
CA VAL A 168 -54.24 56.68 24.24
C VAL A 168 -54.58 55.21 24.07
N ALA A 169 -54.38 54.69 22.86
CA ALA A 169 -54.63 53.30 22.52
C ALA A 169 -53.60 52.83 21.50
N TRP A 170 -53.42 51.52 21.40
CA TRP A 170 -52.63 50.89 20.36
C TRP A 170 -53.26 51.16 18.97
N SER A 171 -52.43 51.56 18.00
CA SER A 171 -52.83 51.95 16.64
C SER A 171 -53.50 50.80 15.89
N ASP A 172 -52.94 49.61 16.05
CA ASP A 172 -53.35 48.38 15.36
C ASP A 172 -53.97 47.38 16.33
N ALA A 173 -54.93 46.61 15.81
CA ALA A 173 -55.51 45.47 16.52
C ALA A 173 -54.49 44.35 16.75
N PHE A 174 -54.77 43.48 17.71
CA PHE A 174 -53.93 42.32 17.99
C PHE A 174 -53.95 41.35 16.81
N PRO A 175 -52.77 40.89 16.33
CA PRO A 175 -52.72 39.90 15.28
C PRO A 175 -53.10 38.51 15.81
N GLU A 176 -53.39 37.60 14.88
CA GLU A 176 -53.60 36.18 15.17
C GLU A 176 -52.40 35.36 14.67
N CYS A 177 -51.90 34.46 15.51
CA CYS A 177 -50.89 33.49 15.12
C CYS A 177 -51.58 32.17 14.77
N VAL A 178 -51.72 31.91 13.47
CA VAL A 178 -52.36 30.68 12.96
C VAL A 178 -51.30 29.64 12.61
N ILE A 179 -51.55 28.37 12.91
CA ILE A 179 -50.60 27.31 12.56
C ILE A 179 -50.45 27.25 11.04
N ALA A 180 -49.21 27.14 10.56
CA ALA A 180 -48.96 27.06 9.13
C ALA A 180 -49.57 25.78 8.56
N GLN A 181 -50.28 25.94 7.44
CA GLN A 181 -50.90 24.84 6.72
C GLN A 181 -50.18 24.62 5.40
N CYS A 182 -49.85 23.36 5.12
CA CYS A 182 -49.35 22.93 3.82
C CYS A 182 -50.52 22.43 2.96
N GLN A 183 -50.39 22.61 1.65
CA GLN A 183 -51.27 21.93 0.70
C GLN A 183 -51.09 20.41 0.80
N ALA A 184 -52.00 19.64 0.21
CA ALA A 184 -51.84 18.20 0.10
C ALA A 184 -50.45 17.85 -0.49
N PRO A 185 -49.75 16.83 0.05
CA PRO A 185 -48.47 16.40 -0.49
C PRO A 185 -48.57 16.14 -2.00
N PRO A 186 -47.56 16.55 -2.80
CA PRO A 186 -47.61 16.32 -4.24
C PRO A 186 -47.52 14.83 -4.60
N ASP A 187 -48.36 14.37 -5.52
CA ASP A 187 -48.20 13.05 -6.13
C ASP A 187 -46.91 12.99 -6.98
N ILE A 188 -46.26 11.83 -6.97
CA ILE A 188 -45.08 11.56 -7.80
C ILE A 188 -45.34 10.40 -8.77
N SER A 189 -44.71 10.44 -9.94
CA SER A 189 -44.83 9.35 -10.91
C SER A 189 -44.11 8.09 -10.41
N ASN A 190 -44.72 6.93 -10.64
CA ASN A 190 -44.20 5.61 -10.23
C ASN A 190 -43.89 5.51 -8.73
N GLY A 191 -44.72 6.15 -7.90
CA GLY A 191 -44.60 6.14 -6.45
C GLY A 191 -45.91 6.54 -5.78
N LYS A 192 -45.93 6.40 -4.46
CA LYS A 192 -47.06 6.67 -3.58
C LYS A 192 -46.55 7.30 -2.29
N HIS A 193 -47.41 7.95 -1.52
CA HIS A 193 -47.06 8.45 -0.19
C HIS A 193 -48.06 8.04 0.88
N THR A 194 -47.62 8.08 2.14
CA THR A 194 -48.45 7.76 3.31
C THR A 194 -49.45 8.86 3.66
N GLY A 195 -49.30 10.07 3.12
CA GLY A 195 -50.30 11.13 3.27
C GLY A 195 -51.60 10.68 2.63
N GLY A 196 -52.63 10.41 3.42
CA GLY A 196 -53.95 10.06 2.91
C GLY A 196 -54.65 11.27 2.29
N ASN A 197 -55.99 11.19 2.24
CA ASN A 197 -56.84 12.34 1.93
C ASN A 197 -57.13 13.15 3.21
N GLU A 198 -56.11 13.47 4.01
CA GLU A 198 -56.32 14.40 5.12
C GLU A 198 -56.60 15.79 4.55
N ASP A 199 -57.70 16.40 4.97
CA ASP A 199 -58.14 17.71 4.46
C ASP A 199 -57.19 18.84 4.88
N VAL A 200 -56.37 18.64 5.93
CA VAL A 200 -55.50 19.67 6.51
C VAL A 200 -54.17 19.10 7.00
N TYR A 201 -53.07 19.54 6.39
CA TYR A 201 -51.71 19.27 6.86
C TYR A 201 -51.16 20.52 7.55
N THR A 202 -50.70 20.39 8.80
CA THR A 202 -50.19 21.52 9.59
C THR A 202 -48.68 21.40 9.82
N TYR A 203 -48.05 22.45 10.32
CA TYR A 203 -46.63 22.44 10.66
C TYR A 203 -46.24 21.20 11.49
N GLY A 204 -45.19 20.50 11.06
CA GLY A 204 -44.74 19.26 11.67
C GLY A 204 -45.39 17.98 11.14
N SER A 205 -46.49 18.07 10.38
CA SER A 205 -47.02 16.93 9.62
C SER A 205 -45.94 16.40 8.69
N SER A 206 -45.78 15.08 8.60
CA SER A 206 -44.78 14.44 7.75
C SER A 206 -45.37 13.29 6.96
N VAL A 207 -44.98 13.17 5.70
CA VAL A 207 -45.39 12.06 4.84
C VAL A 207 -44.16 11.36 4.29
N THR A 208 -44.27 10.05 4.09
CA THR A 208 -43.20 9.23 3.55
C THR A 208 -43.63 8.67 2.21
N TYR A 209 -42.77 8.84 1.21
CA TYR A 209 -42.95 8.32 -0.14
C TYR A 209 -42.34 6.93 -0.27
N SER A 210 -42.90 6.15 -1.18
CA SER A 210 -42.42 4.83 -1.59
C SER A 210 -42.53 4.72 -3.11
N CYS A 211 -41.47 4.24 -3.76
CA CYS A 211 -41.53 3.98 -5.20
C CYS A 211 -42.26 2.67 -5.50
N ASP A 212 -42.89 2.60 -6.67
CA ASP A 212 -43.46 1.37 -7.20
C ASP A 212 -42.36 0.32 -7.46
N SER A 213 -42.77 -0.95 -7.53
CA SER A 213 -41.83 -2.07 -7.73
C SER A 213 -40.98 -1.87 -9.00
N GLY A 214 -39.66 -2.01 -8.86
CA GLY A 214 -38.69 -1.84 -9.95
C GLY A 214 -38.22 -0.40 -10.19
N PHE A 215 -38.69 0.58 -9.40
CA PHE A 215 -38.21 1.96 -9.42
C PHE A 215 -37.33 2.25 -8.21
N SER A 216 -36.32 3.09 -8.40
CA SER A 216 -35.39 3.54 -7.38
C SER A 216 -35.70 4.97 -6.95
N MET A 217 -35.57 5.24 -5.65
CA MET A 217 -35.85 6.54 -5.06
C MET A 217 -34.62 7.46 -5.11
N LEU A 218 -34.80 8.65 -5.69
CA LEU A 218 -33.83 9.74 -5.69
C LEU A 218 -34.31 10.87 -4.78
N GLY A 219 -33.51 11.22 -3.76
CA GLY A 219 -33.87 12.23 -2.76
C GLY A 219 -34.21 11.63 -1.38
N LYS A 220 -34.79 12.43 -0.49
CA LYS A 220 -35.24 11.96 0.83
C LYS A 220 -36.64 11.37 0.73
N ALA A 221 -36.85 10.21 1.36
CA ALA A 221 -38.13 9.51 1.35
C ALA A 221 -39.24 10.28 2.08
N SER A 222 -38.89 11.01 3.14
CA SER A 222 -39.85 11.73 3.98
C SER A 222 -39.71 13.24 3.82
N ILE A 223 -40.85 13.91 3.73
CA ILE A 223 -40.96 15.37 3.68
C ILE A 223 -41.85 15.83 4.83
N ALA A 224 -41.58 17.03 5.36
CA ALA A 224 -42.31 17.60 6.47
C ALA A 224 -42.89 18.97 6.10
N CYS A 225 -44.05 19.29 6.66
CA CYS A 225 -44.64 20.61 6.53
C CYS A 225 -43.85 21.58 7.39
N THR A 226 -43.18 22.52 6.73
CA THR A 226 -42.33 23.54 7.34
C THR A 226 -42.86 24.93 7.01
N VAL A 227 -42.32 25.96 7.66
CA VAL A 227 -42.68 27.35 7.33
C VAL A 227 -41.53 28.00 6.59
N GLU A 228 -41.81 28.46 5.37
CA GLU A 228 -40.87 29.25 4.59
C GLU A 228 -41.18 30.74 4.76
N ASN A 229 -40.13 31.55 4.99
CA ASN A 229 -40.21 33.00 5.15
C ASN A 229 -41.20 33.51 6.22
N LYS A 230 -41.64 32.65 7.14
CA LYS A 230 -42.67 32.94 8.17
C LYS A 230 -44.04 33.33 7.61
N THR A 231 -44.31 33.02 6.34
CA THR A 231 -45.53 33.46 5.65
C THR A 231 -46.31 32.33 5.01
N ILE A 232 -45.67 31.19 4.71
CA ILE A 232 -46.32 30.09 3.98
C ILE A 232 -45.85 28.72 4.50
N GLY A 233 -46.79 27.78 4.59
CA GLY A 233 -46.49 26.37 4.84
C GLY A 233 -46.02 25.69 3.56
N VAL A 234 -44.82 25.11 3.58
CA VAL A 234 -44.21 24.44 2.42
C VAL A 234 -43.64 23.08 2.84
N TRP A 235 -43.84 22.09 1.99
CA TRP A 235 -43.21 20.78 2.15
C TRP A 235 -41.70 20.86 1.92
N SER A 236 -40.93 20.43 2.92
CA SER A 236 -39.47 20.42 2.85
C SER A 236 -38.88 19.11 3.40
N PRO A 237 -37.89 18.52 2.74
CA PRO A 237 -37.37 18.90 1.41
C PRO A 237 -38.40 18.66 0.30
N SER A 238 -38.04 18.97 -0.95
CA SER A 238 -38.87 18.64 -2.12
C SER A 238 -39.15 17.13 -2.19
N PRO A 239 -40.30 16.70 -2.75
CA PRO A 239 -40.63 15.29 -2.93
C PRO A 239 -39.54 14.51 -3.69
N PRO A 240 -39.32 13.23 -3.36
CA PRO A 240 -38.35 12.41 -4.08
C PRO A 240 -38.83 12.08 -5.50
N THR A 241 -37.90 11.71 -6.37
CA THR A 241 -38.20 11.24 -7.73
C THR A 241 -38.00 9.73 -7.83
N CYS A 242 -38.99 9.00 -8.33
CA CYS A 242 -38.86 7.58 -8.62
C CYS A 242 -38.44 7.38 -10.07
N LYS A 243 -37.24 6.84 -10.29
CA LYS A 243 -36.72 6.52 -11.63
C LYS A 243 -36.39 5.05 -11.73
N LYS A 244 -36.68 4.45 -12.89
CA LYS A 244 -36.22 3.10 -13.21
C LYS A 244 -34.74 3.18 -13.56
N ILE A 245 -33.90 2.78 -12.62
CA ILE A 245 -32.44 2.76 -12.78
C ILE A 245 -32.00 1.31 -12.92
N THR A 246 -31.23 1.02 -13.96
CA THR A 246 -30.74 -0.33 -14.21
C THR A 246 -29.36 -0.27 -14.84
N CYS A 247 -28.33 -0.62 -14.07
CA CYS A 247 -26.97 -0.79 -14.57
C CYS A 247 -26.76 -2.25 -14.99
N LEU A 248 -26.14 -2.43 -16.16
CA LEU A 248 -25.71 -3.74 -16.65
C LEU A 248 -24.39 -4.15 -15.99
N GLN A 249 -24.18 -5.46 -15.84
CA GLN A 249 -22.90 -5.98 -15.34
C GLN A 249 -21.75 -5.55 -16.25
N PRO A 250 -20.73 -4.82 -15.74
CA PRO A 250 -19.63 -4.39 -16.56
C PRO A 250 -18.64 -5.52 -16.82
N HIS A 251 -18.04 -5.53 -18.00
CA HIS A 251 -17.03 -6.51 -18.39
C HIS A 251 -15.62 -5.95 -18.13
N VAL A 252 -14.91 -6.50 -17.14
CA VAL A 252 -13.51 -6.18 -16.83
C VAL A 252 -12.64 -7.35 -17.26
N ARG A 253 -11.83 -7.18 -18.31
CA ARG A 253 -10.90 -8.23 -18.76
C ARG A 253 -9.88 -8.52 -17.65
N TYR A 254 -9.64 -9.81 -17.41
CA TYR A 254 -8.74 -10.27 -16.34
C TYR A 254 -9.12 -9.79 -14.94
N GLY A 255 -10.37 -9.34 -14.74
CA GLY A 255 -10.95 -9.05 -13.43
C GLY A 255 -12.12 -9.99 -13.13
N LYS A 256 -12.39 -10.18 -11.84
CA LYS A 256 -13.53 -10.97 -11.33
C LYS A 256 -14.30 -10.14 -10.31
N ILE A 257 -15.62 -10.33 -10.28
CA ILE A 257 -16.49 -9.73 -9.25
C ILE A 257 -16.41 -10.65 -8.03
N VAL A 258 -16.01 -10.09 -6.88
CA VAL A 258 -15.88 -10.84 -5.62
C VAL A 258 -17.06 -10.62 -4.69
N LEU A 259 -17.77 -9.49 -4.80
CA LEU A 259 -18.94 -9.15 -4.01
C LEU A 259 -19.98 -8.41 -4.87
N GLY A 260 -21.25 -8.61 -4.53
CA GLY A 260 -22.38 -8.01 -5.25
C GLY A 260 -22.63 -8.69 -6.60
N PHE A 261 -22.67 -10.03 -6.66
CA PHE A 261 -22.96 -10.71 -7.92
C PHE A 261 -24.45 -10.63 -8.27
N GLY A 262 -24.78 -10.15 -9.46
CA GLY A 262 -26.14 -10.09 -9.97
C GLY A 262 -26.21 -9.91 -11.50
N PRO A 263 -27.32 -10.31 -12.14
CA PRO A 263 -27.53 -10.12 -13.57
C PRO A 263 -27.82 -8.65 -13.94
N THR A 264 -28.41 -7.89 -13.01
CA THR A 264 -28.81 -6.48 -13.16
C THR A 264 -28.69 -5.77 -11.82
N TYR A 265 -28.39 -4.48 -11.85
CA TYR A 265 -28.13 -3.68 -10.65
C TYR A 265 -29.03 -2.44 -10.63
N THR A 266 -29.57 -2.13 -9.46
CA THR A 266 -30.41 -0.95 -9.20
C THR A 266 -29.62 0.15 -8.50
N TYR A 267 -30.22 1.32 -8.32
CA TYR A 267 -29.53 2.48 -7.75
C TYR A 267 -28.84 2.16 -6.41
N LYS A 268 -27.57 2.59 -6.26
CA LYS A 268 -26.67 2.34 -5.12
C LYS A 268 -26.25 0.88 -4.91
N ASP A 269 -26.76 -0.08 -5.69
CA ASP A 269 -26.16 -1.41 -5.70
C ASP A 269 -24.69 -1.30 -6.07
N SER A 270 -23.86 -1.99 -5.32
CA SER A 270 -22.41 -1.85 -5.37
C SER A 270 -21.76 -3.20 -5.64
N ILE A 271 -20.74 -3.19 -6.49
CA ILE A 271 -19.96 -4.38 -6.83
C ILE A 271 -18.48 -4.13 -6.58
N VAL A 272 -17.79 -5.21 -6.17
CA VAL A 272 -16.36 -5.17 -5.88
C VAL A 272 -15.61 -6.05 -6.86
N PHE A 273 -14.58 -5.46 -7.46
CA PHE A 273 -13.66 -6.12 -8.38
C PHE A 273 -12.34 -6.48 -7.72
N GLU A 274 -11.82 -7.62 -8.13
CA GLU A 274 -10.45 -8.05 -7.89
C GLU A 274 -9.83 -8.45 -9.23
N CYS A 275 -8.59 -8.04 -9.49
CA CYS A 275 -7.88 -8.49 -10.68
C CYS A 275 -7.36 -9.92 -10.48
N ASN A 276 -7.25 -10.67 -11.57
CA ASN A 276 -6.58 -11.96 -11.58
C ASN A 276 -5.12 -11.80 -11.16
N LYS A 277 -4.51 -12.87 -10.64
CA LYS A 277 -3.08 -12.89 -10.30
C LYS A 277 -2.25 -12.45 -11.53
N GLY A 278 -1.25 -11.59 -11.31
CA GLY A 278 -0.47 -10.99 -12.42
C GLY A 278 -0.89 -9.59 -12.83
N PHE A 279 -2.10 -9.19 -12.45
CA PHE A 279 -2.69 -7.93 -12.89
C PHE A 279 -2.87 -6.98 -11.70
N ILE A 280 -2.57 -5.70 -11.92
CA ILE A 280 -2.87 -4.63 -10.98
C ILE A 280 -4.16 -3.92 -11.40
N LEU A 281 -4.98 -3.62 -10.39
CA LEU A 281 -6.19 -2.83 -10.55
C LEU A 281 -5.86 -1.34 -10.68
N LYS A 282 -6.27 -0.75 -11.80
CA LYS A 282 -6.27 0.70 -12.05
C LYS A 282 -7.70 1.22 -11.95
N GLY A 283 -7.92 2.19 -11.07
CA GLY A 283 -9.24 2.75 -10.78
C GLY A 283 -9.77 2.32 -9.40
N SER A 284 -11.10 2.32 -9.24
CA SER A 284 -11.74 1.90 -8.00
C SER A 284 -12.12 0.42 -8.04
N SER A 285 -11.76 -0.33 -7.00
CA SER A 285 -12.24 -1.71 -6.84
C SER A 285 -13.72 -1.77 -6.48
N LEU A 286 -14.26 -0.73 -5.84
CA LEU A 286 -15.67 -0.59 -5.47
C LEU A 286 -16.36 0.41 -6.40
N ILE A 287 -17.39 -0.03 -7.11
CA ILE A 287 -18.22 0.83 -7.96
C ILE A 287 -19.69 0.63 -7.61
N HIS A 288 -20.51 1.66 -7.79
CA HIS A 288 -21.95 1.61 -7.52
C HIS A 288 -22.76 2.11 -8.71
N CYS A 289 -23.99 1.62 -8.83
CA CYS A 289 -24.89 2.06 -9.88
C CYS A 289 -25.42 3.47 -9.57
N GLY A 290 -25.10 4.41 -10.44
CA GLY A 290 -25.45 5.82 -10.35
C GLY A 290 -26.89 6.12 -10.76
N GLU A 291 -27.28 7.38 -10.62
CA GLU A 291 -28.63 7.86 -10.98
C GLU A 291 -28.88 7.96 -12.49
N ASP A 292 -27.82 7.91 -13.29
CA ASP A 292 -27.79 8.04 -14.75
C ASP A 292 -27.74 6.70 -15.48
N ASN A 293 -27.93 5.58 -14.77
CA ASN A 293 -27.73 4.20 -15.26
C ASN A 293 -26.27 3.82 -15.56
N ASN A 294 -25.31 4.62 -15.13
CA ASN A 294 -23.89 4.31 -15.28
C ASN A 294 -23.26 3.92 -13.95
N TRP A 295 -22.13 3.22 -14.04
CA TRP A 295 -21.30 2.91 -12.88
C TRP A 295 -20.49 4.13 -12.47
N ASN A 296 -20.48 4.42 -11.17
CA ASN A 296 -19.67 5.46 -10.57
C ASN A 296 -18.88 4.89 -9.36
N PRO A 297 -17.55 5.02 -9.32
CA PRO A 297 -16.66 5.36 -10.43
C PRO A 297 -16.81 4.39 -11.63
N PRO A 298 -16.28 4.71 -12.82
CA PRO A 298 -16.33 3.79 -13.95
C PRO A 298 -15.61 2.46 -13.64
N PRO A 299 -15.95 1.36 -14.33
CA PRO A 299 -15.33 0.06 -14.08
C PRO A 299 -13.80 0.10 -14.17
N PRO A 300 -13.08 -0.59 -13.27
CA PRO A 300 -11.62 -0.57 -13.24
C PRO A 300 -11.00 -1.32 -14.42
N ILE A 301 -9.70 -1.08 -14.64
CA ILE A 301 -8.89 -1.76 -15.66
C ILE A 301 -7.85 -2.62 -14.95
N CYS A 302 -7.73 -3.89 -15.34
CA CYS A 302 -6.68 -4.79 -14.87
C CYS A 302 -5.54 -4.82 -15.89
N GLU A 303 -4.38 -4.27 -15.53
CA GLU A 303 -3.17 -4.22 -16.37
C GLU A 303 -2.11 -5.20 -15.87
N LEU A 304 -1.34 -5.81 -16.78
CA LEU A 304 -0.18 -6.61 -16.37
C LEU A 304 0.79 -5.73 -15.58
N ASN A 305 1.29 -6.27 -14.46
CA ASN A 305 2.31 -5.59 -13.66
C ASN A 305 3.68 -6.27 -13.71
N GLY A 306 3.81 -7.38 -14.43
CA GLY A 306 5.03 -8.16 -14.50
C GLY A 306 4.86 -9.33 -15.44
N CYS A 307 5.90 -10.14 -15.61
CA CYS A 307 5.78 -11.36 -16.39
C CYS A 307 5.03 -12.41 -15.59
N THR A 308 4.00 -12.99 -16.21
CA THR A 308 3.31 -14.20 -15.77
C THR A 308 3.71 -15.37 -16.68
N ASP A 309 3.13 -16.55 -16.46
CA ASP A 309 3.23 -17.68 -17.39
C ASP A 309 4.69 -18.09 -17.66
N LEU A 310 5.38 -18.47 -16.58
CA LEU A 310 6.76 -18.92 -16.64
C LEU A 310 6.96 -20.01 -17.72
N PRO A 311 7.97 -19.91 -18.61
CA PRO A 311 8.15 -20.85 -19.71
C PRO A 311 8.28 -22.29 -19.22
N ASP A 312 7.67 -23.22 -19.96
CA ASP A 312 7.84 -24.65 -19.71
C ASP A 312 9.05 -25.15 -20.48
N ILE A 313 10.12 -25.51 -19.78
CA ILE A 313 11.40 -25.90 -20.38
C ILE A 313 11.53 -27.43 -20.26
N PRO A 314 11.45 -28.19 -21.38
CA PRO A 314 11.57 -29.63 -21.35
C PRO A 314 12.91 -30.07 -20.74
N HIS A 315 12.86 -31.11 -19.92
CA HIS A 315 14.03 -31.72 -19.27
C HIS A 315 14.86 -30.72 -18.42
N ALA A 316 14.21 -29.72 -17.83
CA ALA A 316 14.84 -28.76 -16.94
C ALA A 316 14.02 -28.50 -15.68
N SER A 317 14.70 -27.98 -14.65
CA SER A 317 14.08 -27.54 -13.40
C SER A 317 14.59 -26.17 -12.98
N TRP A 318 13.69 -25.32 -12.48
CA TRP A 318 14.03 -23.99 -11.99
C TRP A 318 14.91 -24.05 -10.73
N GLU A 319 15.92 -23.18 -10.67
CA GLU A 319 16.80 -23.03 -9.52
C GLU A 319 16.02 -22.41 -8.33
N MET A 320 16.33 -22.83 -7.10
CA MET A 320 15.63 -22.31 -5.92
C MET A 320 15.99 -20.84 -5.67
N ARG A 321 14.98 -20.02 -5.40
CA ARG A 321 15.15 -18.63 -4.96
C ARG A 321 14.73 -18.52 -3.49
N GLY A 322 15.71 -18.50 -2.59
CA GLY A 322 15.44 -18.57 -1.15
C GLY A 322 14.84 -19.93 -0.76
N SER A 323 13.61 -19.94 -0.26
CA SER A 323 12.92 -21.15 0.26
C SER A 323 11.92 -21.80 -0.71
N HIS A 324 11.73 -21.26 -1.91
CA HIS A 324 10.73 -21.73 -2.88
C HIS A 324 11.29 -21.78 -4.30
N ARG A 325 10.71 -22.68 -5.11
CA ARG A 325 10.98 -22.75 -6.56
C ARG A 325 10.04 -21.80 -7.30
N PRO A 326 10.53 -21.05 -8.31
CA PRO A 326 9.69 -20.23 -9.17
C PRO A 326 8.49 -21.02 -9.71
N THR A 327 7.29 -20.45 -9.54
CA THR A 327 6.03 -21.06 -10.01
C THR A 327 5.45 -20.29 -11.20
N LYS A 328 4.53 -20.93 -11.94
CA LYS A 328 3.84 -20.30 -13.09
C LYS A 328 2.82 -19.26 -12.63
N GLU A 329 2.35 -19.37 -11.39
CA GLU A 329 1.30 -18.55 -10.77
C GLU A 329 1.83 -17.27 -10.12
N GLU A 330 3.15 -17.14 -9.99
CA GLU A 330 3.84 -15.96 -9.46
C GLU A 330 3.96 -14.84 -10.50
N VAL A 331 4.03 -13.60 -10.00
CA VAL A 331 4.22 -12.40 -10.80
C VAL A 331 5.65 -11.94 -10.61
N TYR A 332 6.38 -11.80 -11.70
CA TYR A 332 7.79 -11.42 -11.65
C TYR A 332 7.96 -9.99 -12.17
N ASP A 333 8.65 -9.18 -11.37
CA ASP A 333 8.95 -7.79 -11.74
C ASP A 333 9.81 -7.74 -13.00
N VAL A 334 9.69 -6.62 -13.73
CA VAL A 334 10.51 -6.34 -14.90
C VAL A 334 12.00 -6.36 -14.51
N GLU A 335 12.85 -6.92 -15.38
CA GLU A 335 14.28 -7.19 -15.15
C GLU A 335 14.57 -8.34 -14.17
N THR A 336 13.55 -9.06 -13.68
CA THR A 336 13.78 -10.32 -12.95
C THR A 336 14.45 -11.36 -13.85
N VAL A 337 15.57 -11.92 -13.38
CA VAL A 337 16.30 -13.00 -14.06
C VAL A 337 16.08 -14.30 -13.29
N LEU A 338 15.56 -15.33 -13.97
CA LEU A 338 15.37 -16.66 -13.42
C LEU A 338 16.31 -17.65 -14.10
N LYS A 339 16.95 -18.51 -13.31
CA LYS A 339 17.88 -19.53 -13.78
C LYS A 339 17.27 -20.91 -13.65
N TYR A 340 17.54 -21.77 -14.62
CA TYR A 340 17.13 -23.18 -14.61
C TYR A 340 18.34 -24.08 -14.86
N ASN A 341 18.22 -25.33 -14.43
CA ASN A 341 19.23 -26.36 -14.59
C ASN A 341 18.62 -27.53 -15.37
N CYS A 342 19.34 -28.01 -16.40
CA CYS A 342 18.96 -29.20 -17.13
C CYS A 342 18.98 -30.43 -16.21
N HIS A 343 18.09 -31.38 -16.46
CA HIS A 343 18.04 -32.66 -15.75
C HIS A 343 19.30 -33.51 -16.04
N PRO A 344 19.66 -34.47 -15.18
CA PRO A 344 20.77 -35.38 -15.43
C PRO A 344 20.64 -36.08 -16.78
N GLY A 345 21.72 -36.07 -17.58
CA GLY A 345 21.74 -36.59 -18.94
C GLY A 345 21.34 -35.60 -20.03
N TYR A 346 21.11 -34.33 -19.69
CA TYR A 346 20.82 -33.26 -20.62
C TYR A 346 21.75 -32.05 -20.40
N LYS A 347 22.10 -31.35 -21.49
CA LYS A 347 22.93 -30.13 -21.48
C LYS A 347 22.31 -29.04 -22.37
N PRO A 348 22.58 -27.75 -22.13
CA PRO A 348 22.04 -26.69 -22.97
C PRO A 348 22.53 -26.79 -24.43
N ALA A 349 21.61 -26.62 -25.39
CA ALA A 349 21.83 -26.77 -26.84
C ALA A 349 22.95 -25.91 -27.46
N LYS A 350 23.38 -24.87 -26.76
CA LYS A 350 24.40 -23.88 -27.15
C LYS A 350 25.02 -23.45 -25.83
N ASP A 351 26.31 -23.09 -25.77
CA ASP A 351 26.99 -22.54 -24.56
C ASP A 351 26.43 -21.18 -24.09
N LYS A 352 25.11 -21.02 -24.17
CA LYS A 352 24.32 -19.88 -23.77
C LYS A 352 23.85 -20.07 -22.32
N PRO A 353 23.62 -18.97 -21.60
CA PRO A 353 23.17 -19.02 -20.22
C PRO A 353 21.77 -19.63 -20.12
N THR A 354 21.57 -20.54 -19.17
CA THR A 354 20.28 -21.15 -18.83
C THR A 354 19.42 -20.22 -17.98
N THR A 355 19.21 -19.00 -18.47
CA THR A 355 18.46 -17.94 -17.78
C THR A 355 17.40 -17.33 -18.68
N VAL A 356 16.23 -17.04 -18.12
CA VAL A 356 15.21 -16.21 -18.75
C VAL A 356 15.06 -14.89 -17.99
N THR A 357 14.82 -13.80 -18.70
CA THR A 357 14.65 -12.47 -18.11
C THR A 357 13.27 -11.93 -18.42
N CYS A 358 12.59 -11.35 -17.43
CA CYS A 358 11.35 -10.64 -17.63
C CYS A 358 11.62 -9.29 -18.29
N GLN A 359 11.14 -9.11 -19.52
CA GLN A 359 11.38 -7.89 -20.30
C GLN A 359 10.34 -6.79 -19.98
N ARG A 360 10.61 -5.54 -20.42
CA ARG A 360 9.71 -4.38 -20.25
C ARG A 360 8.35 -4.52 -20.94
N ASN A 361 8.24 -5.43 -21.91
CA ASN A 361 6.99 -5.77 -22.58
C ASN A 361 6.20 -6.88 -21.84
N PHE A 362 6.60 -7.21 -20.60
CA PHE A 362 6.04 -8.27 -19.77
C PHE A 362 6.08 -9.67 -20.41
N ARG A 363 7.05 -9.92 -21.29
CA ARG A 363 7.34 -11.25 -21.83
C ARG A 363 8.70 -11.75 -21.36
N TRP A 364 8.79 -13.07 -21.17
CA TRP A 364 10.06 -13.74 -20.92
C TRP A 364 10.91 -13.76 -22.19
N THR A 365 12.23 -13.59 -22.05
CA THR A 365 13.18 -13.88 -23.12
C THR A 365 13.09 -15.36 -23.53
N SER A 366 13.41 -15.66 -24.78
CA SER A 366 13.49 -17.05 -25.26
C SER A 366 14.48 -17.86 -24.42
N TYR A 367 14.11 -19.09 -24.09
CA TYR A 367 14.96 -20.05 -23.38
C TYR A 367 15.78 -20.91 -24.36
N VAL A 368 16.78 -21.60 -23.82
CA VAL A 368 17.59 -22.61 -24.53
C VAL A 368 17.11 -23.99 -24.13
N GLU A 369 16.79 -24.83 -25.11
CA GLU A 369 16.38 -26.20 -24.85
C GLU A 369 17.53 -27.04 -24.31
N CYS A 370 17.20 -27.97 -23.41
CA CYS A 370 18.14 -28.95 -22.89
C CYS A 370 18.17 -30.14 -23.87
N GLU A 371 19.30 -30.31 -24.54
CA GLU A 371 19.58 -31.41 -25.47
C GLU A 371 20.16 -32.60 -24.72
N GLU A 372 19.91 -33.80 -25.25
CA GLU A 372 20.42 -35.04 -24.67
C GLU A 372 21.96 -35.09 -24.74
N VAL A 373 22.57 -35.58 -23.67
CA VAL A 373 24.01 -35.85 -23.60
C VAL A 373 24.28 -37.23 -24.18
N CYS A 374 25.22 -37.28 -25.11
CA CYS A 374 25.51 -38.47 -25.89
C CYS A 374 26.93 -38.95 -25.62
N CYS A 375 27.07 -40.23 -25.33
CA CYS A 375 28.38 -40.85 -25.22
C CYS A 375 28.86 -41.31 -26.61
N PRO A 376 30.14 -41.07 -26.95
CA PRO A 376 30.70 -41.57 -28.19
C PRO A 376 30.70 -43.09 -28.21
N GLU A 377 30.61 -43.69 -29.40
CA GLU A 377 30.81 -45.13 -29.56
C GLU A 377 32.22 -45.50 -29.05
N PRO A 378 32.33 -46.38 -28.05
CA PRO A 378 33.63 -46.72 -27.47
C PRO A 378 34.47 -47.54 -28.45
N LYS A 379 35.73 -47.15 -28.62
CA LYS A 379 36.70 -47.80 -29.53
C LYS A 379 37.64 -48.72 -28.75
N LEU A 380 37.31 -50.02 -28.71
CA LEU A 380 38.18 -51.05 -28.10
C LEU A 380 39.31 -51.45 -29.05
N LYS A 381 40.56 -51.42 -28.57
CA LYS A 381 41.74 -51.83 -29.37
C LYS A 381 42.01 -53.34 -29.33
N ASN A 382 41.61 -54.07 -28.28
CA ASN A 382 41.86 -55.51 -28.09
C ASN A 382 40.74 -56.22 -27.27
N GLY A 383 39.49 -56.12 -27.68
CA GLY A 383 38.35 -56.75 -27.00
C GLY A 383 37.05 -56.65 -27.80
N ARG A 384 35.97 -57.30 -27.32
CA ARG A 384 34.64 -57.26 -27.97
C ARG A 384 33.60 -56.59 -27.07
N ILE A 385 32.80 -55.69 -27.64
CA ILE A 385 31.57 -55.20 -27.00
C ILE A 385 30.51 -56.28 -27.14
N ILE A 386 29.89 -56.68 -26.03
CA ILE A 386 28.78 -57.62 -26.02
C ILE A 386 27.51 -56.81 -26.34
N PRO A 387 26.87 -57.03 -27.50
CA PRO A 387 25.74 -56.22 -27.90
C PRO A 387 24.51 -56.52 -27.02
N GLN A 388 24.05 -55.52 -26.27
CA GLN A 388 22.72 -55.52 -25.66
C GLN A 388 21.68 -55.10 -26.71
N ARG A 389 20.44 -55.61 -26.60
CA ARG A 389 19.34 -55.32 -27.54
C ARG A 389 19.18 -53.80 -27.73
N LYS A 390 19.40 -53.31 -28.96
CA LYS A 390 19.13 -51.92 -29.33
C LYS A 390 17.65 -51.62 -29.13
N ARG A 391 17.32 -50.67 -28.26
CA ARG A 391 16.01 -50.02 -28.32
C ARG A 391 15.94 -49.22 -29.62
N VAL A 392 15.25 -49.80 -30.59
CA VAL A 392 14.82 -49.09 -31.80
C VAL A 392 13.79 -48.07 -31.34
N LEU A 393 14.23 -46.84 -31.05
CA LEU A 393 13.50 -45.60 -31.36
C LEU A 393 14.27 -44.37 -30.85
N ALA A 394 14.67 -43.55 -31.84
CA ALA A 394 14.80 -42.09 -31.81
C ALA A 394 16.19 -41.44 -31.60
N ARG A 395 16.64 -40.85 -32.73
CA ARG A 395 17.13 -39.47 -32.92
C ARG A 395 18.47 -39.10 -32.26
N ASN A 396 19.53 -39.23 -33.07
CA ASN A 396 20.85 -38.60 -32.99
C ASN A 396 21.97 -39.28 -32.18
N CYS A 397 21.68 -40.10 -31.17
CA CYS A 397 22.74 -40.67 -30.33
C CYS A 397 22.65 -42.20 -30.19
N VAL A 398 23.83 -42.81 -30.05
CA VAL A 398 23.98 -44.28 -29.99
C VAL A 398 23.90 -44.79 -28.56
N TYR A 399 24.45 -44.01 -27.61
CA TYR A 399 24.42 -44.26 -26.18
C TYR A 399 24.05 -42.98 -25.42
N PHE A 400 23.17 -43.11 -24.43
CA PHE A 400 22.64 -42.04 -23.59
C PHE A 400 23.10 -42.16 -22.15
N TYR A 401 22.94 -41.09 -21.36
CA TYR A 401 23.22 -41.10 -19.93
C TYR A 401 22.53 -42.26 -19.21
N GLY A 402 23.30 -43.02 -18.43
CA GLY A 402 22.82 -44.22 -17.73
C GLY A 402 22.87 -45.50 -18.56
N ASP A 403 23.05 -45.42 -19.88
CA ASP A 403 23.32 -46.61 -20.68
C ASP A 403 24.63 -47.24 -20.25
N SER A 404 24.63 -48.57 -20.21
CA SER A 404 25.79 -49.36 -19.83
C SER A 404 26.12 -50.35 -20.93
N ILE A 405 27.39 -50.43 -21.28
CA ILE A 405 27.91 -51.43 -22.21
C ILE A 405 28.65 -52.50 -21.43
N SER A 406 28.53 -53.75 -21.88
CA SER A 406 29.37 -54.84 -21.42
C SER A 406 30.44 -55.13 -22.46
N TYR A 407 31.68 -55.30 -22.04
CA TYR A 407 32.78 -55.64 -22.93
C TYR A 407 33.64 -56.75 -22.34
N SER A 408 34.31 -57.49 -23.19
CA SER A 408 35.09 -58.68 -22.85
C SER A 408 36.48 -58.58 -23.47
N CYS A 409 37.52 -58.67 -22.63
CA CYS A 409 38.92 -58.67 -23.04
C CYS A 409 39.47 -60.11 -23.22
N SER A 410 38.76 -61.13 -22.73
CA SER A 410 39.08 -62.56 -22.84
C SER A 410 37.81 -63.41 -22.83
N GLU A 411 37.88 -64.72 -23.13
CA GLU A 411 36.70 -65.60 -23.11
C GLU A 411 36.04 -65.74 -21.72
N THR A 412 36.73 -65.36 -20.64
CA THR A 412 36.33 -65.64 -19.25
C THR A 412 35.95 -64.40 -18.43
N GLN A 413 36.23 -63.18 -18.89
CA GLN A 413 36.00 -61.94 -18.13
C GLN A 413 35.15 -60.92 -18.90
N ASN A 414 34.14 -60.39 -18.21
CA ASN A 414 33.26 -59.33 -18.70
C ASN A 414 33.35 -58.12 -17.76
N PHE A 415 33.46 -56.94 -18.35
CA PHE A 415 33.50 -55.64 -17.67
C PHE A 415 32.32 -54.78 -18.10
N VAL A 416 31.98 -53.77 -17.31
CA VAL A 416 30.86 -52.85 -17.59
C VAL A 416 31.36 -51.41 -17.51
N ALA A 417 31.00 -50.60 -18.49
CA ALA A 417 31.18 -49.15 -18.45
C ALA A 417 29.83 -48.47 -18.61
N SER A 418 29.62 -47.37 -17.88
CA SER A 418 28.36 -46.62 -17.86
C SER A 418 28.57 -45.19 -18.35
N CYS A 419 27.67 -44.72 -19.20
CA CYS A 419 27.67 -43.37 -19.76
C CYS A 419 27.30 -42.34 -18.69
N GLN A 420 28.19 -41.39 -18.44
CA GLN A 420 28.07 -40.35 -17.42
C GLN A 420 27.38 -39.09 -17.96
N GLY A 421 26.96 -38.21 -17.03
CA GLY A 421 26.18 -37.01 -17.35
C GLY A 421 26.94 -35.94 -18.14
N ASP A 422 28.26 -36.07 -18.25
CA ASP A 422 29.15 -35.22 -19.04
C ASP A 422 29.43 -35.78 -20.45
N GLY A 423 28.89 -36.96 -20.78
CA GLY A 423 29.10 -37.65 -22.05
C GLY A 423 30.37 -38.50 -22.09
N THR A 424 31.01 -38.74 -20.95
CA THR A 424 32.16 -39.65 -20.83
C THR A 424 31.74 -41.04 -20.37
N TRP A 425 32.58 -42.03 -20.65
CA TRP A 425 32.41 -43.37 -20.10
C TRP A 425 33.14 -43.47 -18.76
N SER A 426 32.51 -44.11 -17.77
CA SER A 426 33.18 -44.51 -16.52
C SER A 426 33.16 -46.02 -16.37
N PRO A 427 34.33 -46.69 -16.27
CA PRO A 427 35.68 -46.13 -16.38
C PRO A 427 35.96 -45.54 -17.78
N GLU A 428 36.94 -44.62 -17.88
CA GLU A 428 37.36 -44.01 -19.15
C GLU A 428 37.61 -45.10 -20.20
N THR A 429 37.13 -44.88 -21.43
CA THR A 429 37.03 -45.82 -22.56
C THR A 429 37.67 -47.20 -22.33
N PRO A 430 36.90 -48.30 -22.31
CA PRO A 430 37.38 -49.67 -22.08
C PRO A 430 38.72 -50.02 -22.75
N THR A 431 39.82 -50.11 -21.99
CA THR A 431 41.14 -50.52 -22.49
C THR A 431 41.47 -51.96 -22.08
N CYS A 432 41.94 -52.76 -23.03
CA CYS A 432 42.43 -54.12 -22.80
C CYS A 432 43.95 -54.15 -23.10
N ASP A 433 44.76 -53.52 -22.25
CA ASP A 433 46.21 -53.56 -22.33
C ASP A 433 46.75 -54.28 -21.09
N HIS A 434 46.86 -55.61 -21.15
CA HIS A 434 47.46 -56.41 -20.06
C HIS A 434 48.94 -56.69 -20.34
N ALA A 435 49.77 -56.72 -19.29
CA ALA A 435 51.17 -57.12 -19.37
C ALA A 435 51.30 -58.62 -19.68
N LEU A 436 52.17 -58.96 -20.64
CA LEU A 436 52.48 -60.35 -21.04
C LEU A 436 53.96 -60.64 -20.76
N CYS A 437 54.26 -61.60 -19.89
CA CYS A 437 55.63 -62.08 -19.67
C CYS A 437 55.98 -63.16 -20.69
N LEU A 438 57.19 -63.10 -21.23
CA LEU A 438 57.73 -64.14 -22.10
C LEU A 438 58.18 -65.36 -21.28
N LYS A 439 58.14 -66.55 -21.89
CA LYS A 439 58.59 -67.80 -21.28
C LYS A 439 60.06 -67.70 -20.77
N PRO A 440 60.34 -68.06 -19.51
CA PRO A 440 61.69 -68.11 -18.99
C PRO A 440 62.42 -69.39 -19.47
N GLU A 441 63.70 -69.26 -19.80
CA GLU A 441 64.57 -70.40 -20.15
C GLU A 441 65.21 -70.99 -18.89
N ILE A 442 65.08 -72.31 -18.72
CA ILE A 442 65.63 -73.04 -17.57
C ILE A 442 66.38 -74.26 -18.10
N GLU A 443 67.71 -74.22 -18.02
CA GLU A 443 68.55 -75.36 -18.38
C GLU A 443 68.31 -76.51 -17.39
N HIS A 444 68.16 -77.73 -17.92
CA HIS A 444 67.87 -78.93 -17.12
C HIS A 444 66.63 -78.81 -16.22
N GLY A 445 65.60 -78.05 -16.64
CA GLY A 445 64.34 -77.90 -15.93
C GLY A 445 63.12 -77.70 -16.84
N LYS A 446 61.93 -77.94 -16.28
CA LYS A 446 60.62 -77.87 -16.95
C LYS A 446 59.64 -77.04 -16.14
N LEU A 447 58.83 -76.25 -16.84
CA LEU A 447 57.75 -75.46 -16.25
C LEU A 447 56.49 -76.32 -16.08
N SER A 448 55.72 -76.07 -15.01
CA SER A 448 54.47 -76.78 -14.69
C SER A 448 53.39 -76.59 -15.75
N VAL A 449 53.40 -75.42 -16.40
CA VAL A 449 52.51 -75.05 -17.50
C VAL A 449 53.41 -74.43 -18.56
N ASP A 450 53.55 -75.08 -19.71
CA ASP A 450 54.43 -74.62 -20.79
C ASP A 450 53.64 -73.78 -21.81
N LYS A 451 53.75 -72.46 -21.70
CA LYS A 451 53.21 -71.47 -22.63
C LYS A 451 54.32 -70.55 -23.14
N GLN A 452 54.10 -69.98 -24.32
CA GLN A 452 55.00 -68.96 -24.89
C GLN A 452 54.87 -67.60 -24.18
N GLN A 453 53.68 -67.30 -23.65
CA GLN A 453 53.35 -66.05 -22.97
C GLN A 453 52.45 -66.31 -21.77
N TYR A 454 52.63 -65.54 -20.70
CA TYR A 454 51.88 -65.64 -19.43
C TYR A 454 51.26 -64.28 -19.09
N ILE A 455 50.05 -64.31 -18.54
CA ILE A 455 49.34 -63.09 -18.12
C ILE A 455 49.81 -62.64 -16.74
N GLU A 456 49.66 -61.36 -16.43
CA GLU A 456 49.92 -60.79 -15.11
C GLU A 456 49.26 -61.61 -13.99
N SER A 457 49.99 -61.83 -12.90
CA SER A 457 49.60 -62.67 -11.74
C SER A 457 49.51 -64.19 -12.00
N GLU A 458 49.89 -64.68 -13.19
CA GLU A 458 49.97 -66.13 -13.45
C GLU A 458 51.21 -66.75 -12.78
N ASN A 459 51.01 -67.79 -11.96
CA ASN A 459 52.06 -68.53 -11.25
C ASN A 459 52.48 -69.77 -12.04
N VAL A 460 53.79 -69.96 -12.20
CA VAL A 460 54.39 -71.15 -12.80
C VAL A 460 55.41 -71.78 -11.85
N THR A 461 55.38 -73.10 -11.73
CA THR A 461 56.29 -73.87 -10.87
C THR A 461 57.37 -74.58 -11.70
N ILE A 462 58.61 -74.58 -11.24
CA ILE A 462 59.77 -75.17 -11.92
C ILE A 462 60.04 -76.57 -11.35
N ARG A 463 60.38 -77.53 -12.23
CA ARG A 463 60.84 -78.89 -11.87
C ARG A 463 62.13 -79.22 -12.63
N CYS A 464 63.20 -79.55 -11.92
CA CYS A 464 64.48 -79.94 -12.54
C CYS A 464 64.47 -81.38 -13.06
N ASP A 465 65.33 -81.66 -14.04
CA ASP A 465 65.58 -82.99 -14.59
C ASP A 465 66.33 -83.88 -13.59
N SER A 466 66.28 -85.20 -13.78
CA SER A 466 66.87 -86.17 -12.84
C SER A 466 68.37 -85.95 -12.61
N GLY A 467 68.78 -85.82 -11.36
CA GLY A 467 70.17 -85.56 -10.95
C GLY A 467 70.48 -84.07 -10.69
N TYR A 468 69.49 -83.17 -10.89
CA TYR A 468 69.61 -81.74 -10.62
C TYR A 468 68.61 -81.28 -9.54
N GLY A 469 69.07 -80.48 -8.58
CA GLY A 469 68.27 -79.83 -7.55
C GLY A 469 67.92 -78.37 -7.91
N VAL A 470 66.76 -77.87 -7.44
CA VAL A 470 66.35 -76.46 -7.63
C VAL A 470 67.11 -75.57 -6.65
N VAL A 471 67.86 -74.60 -7.19
CA VAL A 471 68.53 -73.54 -6.42
C VAL A 471 67.76 -72.24 -6.61
N GLY A 472 66.96 -71.86 -5.61
CA GLY A 472 66.09 -70.68 -5.62
C GLY A 472 64.61 -70.99 -5.33
N PRO A 473 63.71 -70.02 -5.53
CA PRO A 473 62.28 -70.19 -5.29
C PRO A 473 61.66 -71.10 -6.36
N GLN A 474 60.90 -72.11 -5.93
CA GLN A 474 60.34 -73.12 -6.82
C GLN A 474 59.20 -72.60 -7.72
N SER A 475 58.60 -71.47 -7.39
CA SER A 475 57.49 -70.85 -8.14
C SER A 475 57.76 -69.38 -8.43
N ILE A 476 57.41 -68.94 -9.65
CA ILE A 476 57.56 -67.58 -10.15
C ILE A 476 56.22 -67.05 -10.67
N THR A 477 56.02 -65.74 -10.60
CA THR A 477 54.78 -65.06 -11.02
C THR A 477 55.08 -63.95 -12.01
N CYS A 478 54.26 -63.82 -13.06
CA CYS A 478 54.37 -62.73 -14.02
C CYS A 478 53.91 -61.40 -13.41
N SER A 479 54.80 -60.41 -13.35
CA SER A 479 54.57 -59.07 -12.80
C SER A 479 53.99 -58.10 -13.85
N GLU A 480 53.39 -57.00 -13.39
CA GLU A 480 52.86 -55.90 -14.23
C GLU A 480 53.97 -55.30 -15.12
N ASP A 481 55.22 -55.32 -14.65
CA ASP A 481 56.40 -54.84 -15.37
C ASP A 481 56.90 -55.79 -16.48
N ARG A 482 56.14 -56.84 -16.82
CA ARG A 482 56.50 -57.89 -17.81
C ARG A 482 57.73 -58.72 -17.42
N THR A 483 58.04 -58.78 -16.13
CA THR A 483 59.16 -59.53 -15.55
C THR A 483 58.67 -60.64 -14.63
N TRP A 484 59.53 -61.62 -14.33
CA TRP A 484 59.23 -62.71 -13.40
C TRP A 484 59.67 -62.34 -11.98
N TYR A 485 58.78 -62.55 -11.01
CA TYR A 485 59.07 -62.36 -9.59
C TYR A 485 58.64 -63.59 -8.77
N PRO A 486 59.50 -64.13 -7.89
CA PRO A 486 60.92 -63.81 -7.73
C PRO A 486 61.76 -64.16 -8.97
N GLU A 487 63.06 -63.83 -8.97
CA GLU A 487 63.96 -64.17 -10.08
C GLU A 487 63.96 -65.68 -10.41
N VAL A 488 64.14 -65.99 -11.70
CA VAL A 488 64.05 -67.35 -12.22
C VAL A 488 65.12 -68.27 -11.58
N PRO A 489 64.73 -69.42 -10.97
CA PRO A 489 65.67 -70.33 -10.30
C PRO A 489 66.50 -71.15 -11.28
N LYS A 490 67.60 -71.76 -10.80
CA LYS A 490 68.50 -72.62 -11.58
C LYS A 490 68.45 -74.08 -11.13
N CYS A 491 68.78 -75.01 -12.02
CA CYS A 491 68.90 -76.44 -11.73
C CYS A 491 70.39 -76.83 -11.69
N GLU A 492 70.90 -77.30 -10.54
CA GLU A 492 72.33 -77.65 -10.35
C GLU A 492 72.52 -79.13 -9.96
N TRP A 493 73.59 -79.77 -10.45
CA TRP A 493 73.83 -81.22 -10.31
C TRP A 493 74.21 -81.65 -8.89
N GLU A 494 73.57 -82.70 -8.36
CA GLU A 494 73.86 -83.26 -7.03
C GLU A 494 74.89 -84.42 -7.10
N VAL A 495 75.91 -84.41 -6.22
CA VAL A 495 77.00 -85.41 -6.20
C VAL A 495 76.58 -86.68 -5.43
N PRO A 496 76.68 -87.91 -5.98
CA PRO A 496 76.33 -89.15 -5.29
C PRO A 496 77.40 -89.63 -4.27
N ASP A 497 76.95 -90.23 -3.16
CA ASP A 497 77.79 -90.80 -2.10
C ASP A 497 78.68 -91.96 -2.60
N GLY A 498 79.96 -91.99 -2.18
CA GLY A 498 80.94 -93.06 -2.49
C GLY A 498 81.97 -92.76 -3.59
N CYS A 499 81.91 -91.58 -4.23
CA CYS A 499 82.89 -91.16 -5.26
C CYS A 499 84.15 -90.44 -4.71
N GLU A 500 84.32 -90.36 -3.38
CA GLU A 500 85.38 -89.57 -2.72
C GLU A 500 86.80 -90.04 -3.07
N ARG A 501 87.02 -91.37 -3.15
CA ARG A 501 88.33 -91.97 -3.49
C ARG A 501 88.76 -91.71 -4.94
N VAL A 502 87.78 -91.57 -5.85
CA VAL A 502 88.02 -91.24 -7.27
C VAL A 502 88.35 -89.75 -7.42
N LEU A 503 87.75 -88.90 -6.61
CA LEU A 503 88.06 -87.46 -6.56
C LEU A 503 89.46 -87.19 -5.97
N ALA A 504 89.92 -87.98 -5.00
CA ALA A 504 91.28 -87.89 -4.46
C ALA A 504 92.36 -88.18 -5.53
N GLY A 505 92.19 -89.23 -6.33
CA GLY A 505 93.08 -89.52 -7.47
C GLY A 505 93.04 -88.45 -8.57
N ARG A 506 91.87 -87.85 -8.83
CA ARG A 506 91.70 -86.74 -9.80
C ARG A 506 92.32 -85.42 -9.32
N ASN A 507 92.48 -85.22 -8.01
CA ASN A 507 93.15 -84.04 -7.47
C ASN A 507 94.68 -84.16 -7.54
N ILE A 508 95.25 -85.37 -7.43
CA ILE A 508 96.70 -85.61 -7.63
C ILE A 508 97.11 -85.27 -9.08
N THR A 509 96.27 -85.63 -10.07
CA THR A 509 96.51 -85.29 -11.49
C THR A 509 96.30 -83.81 -11.83
N ARG A 510 95.65 -83.04 -10.93
CA ARG A 510 95.51 -81.59 -11.05
C ARG A 510 96.61 -80.80 -10.32
N CYS A 511 97.30 -81.38 -9.34
CA CYS A 511 98.35 -80.71 -8.57
C CYS A 511 99.76 -80.82 -9.18
N LEU A 512 100.04 -81.88 -9.94
CA LEU A 512 101.34 -82.11 -10.58
C LEU A 512 101.23 -81.86 -12.09
N SER A 513 102.08 -80.98 -12.63
CA SER A 513 102.02 -80.53 -14.03
C SER A 513 102.89 -81.36 -14.99
N ASN A 514 103.85 -82.15 -14.48
CA ASN A 514 104.71 -83.03 -15.28
C ASN A 514 104.19 -84.48 -15.26
N VAL A 515 104.01 -85.07 -16.45
CA VAL A 515 103.43 -86.39 -16.63
C VAL A 515 104.27 -87.50 -15.98
N ALA A 516 105.61 -87.36 -15.95
CA ALA A 516 106.47 -88.34 -15.29
C ALA A 516 106.25 -88.36 -13.76
N ASP A 517 106.08 -87.17 -13.17
CA ASP A 517 105.82 -86.99 -11.74
C ASP A 517 104.40 -87.44 -11.36
N VAL A 518 103.41 -87.17 -12.21
CA VAL A 518 102.04 -87.69 -12.05
C VAL A 518 102.03 -89.22 -12.09
N LYS A 519 102.77 -89.82 -13.03
CA LYS A 519 102.83 -91.28 -13.15
C LYS A 519 103.52 -91.92 -11.95
N MET A 520 104.64 -91.35 -11.50
CA MET A 520 105.32 -91.78 -10.28
C MET A 520 104.43 -91.60 -9.05
N ALA A 521 103.74 -90.46 -8.89
CA ALA A 521 102.84 -90.20 -7.76
C ALA A 521 101.62 -91.14 -7.76
N LEU A 522 101.06 -91.46 -8.93
CA LEU A 522 99.98 -92.44 -9.06
C LEU A 522 100.45 -93.87 -8.77
N GLU A 523 101.68 -94.24 -9.14
CA GLU A 523 102.28 -95.53 -8.76
C GLU A 523 102.56 -95.61 -7.27
N VAL A 524 103.10 -94.55 -6.66
CA VAL A 524 103.29 -94.46 -5.20
C VAL A 524 101.95 -94.51 -4.47
N TYR A 525 100.92 -93.80 -4.96
CA TYR A 525 99.58 -93.84 -4.39
C TYR A 525 98.95 -95.24 -4.52
N LYS A 526 99.12 -95.90 -5.67
CA LYS A 526 98.69 -97.29 -5.87
C LYS A 526 99.40 -98.24 -4.89
N LEU A 527 100.73 -98.12 -4.73
CA LEU A 527 101.49 -98.91 -3.78
C LEU A 527 101.03 -98.65 -2.34
N SER A 528 100.73 -97.40 -1.98
CA SER A 528 100.21 -97.08 -0.63
C SER A 528 98.88 -97.77 -0.35
N LEU A 529 97.98 -97.84 -1.34
CA LEU A 529 96.70 -98.54 -1.24
C LEU A 529 96.88 -100.07 -1.17
N GLU A 530 97.84 -100.63 -1.90
CA GLU A 530 98.17 -102.06 -1.83
C GLU A 530 98.80 -102.43 -0.48
N ILE A 531 99.65 -101.56 0.09
CA ILE A 531 100.21 -101.73 1.44
C ILE A 531 99.09 -101.68 2.48
N GLU A 532 98.16 -100.71 2.43
CA GLU A 532 97.01 -100.67 3.34
C GLU A 532 96.16 -101.95 3.25
N LEU A 533 95.98 -102.51 2.04
CA LEU A 533 95.26 -103.75 1.82
C LEU A 533 95.97 -104.97 2.42
N LEU A 534 97.30 -105.03 2.28
CA LEU A 534 98.13 -106.08 2.87
C LEU A 534 98.19 -105.95 4.40
N GLU A 535 98.30 -104.74 4.94
CA GLU A 535 98.22 -104.48 6.38
C GLU A 535 96.86 -104.92 6.93
N LEU A 536 95.76 -104.61 6.24
CA LEU A 536 94.42 -105.09 6.60
C LEU A 536 94.31 -106.62 6.56
N GLN A 537 94.99 -107.29 5.63
CA GLN A 537 95.02 -108.75 5.56
C GLN A 537 95.87 -109.35 6.70
N ILE A 538 97.04 -108.78 6.99
CA ILE A 538 97.90 -109.18 8.12
C ILE A 538 97.18 -108.96 9.46
N ASP A 539 96.48 -107.84 9.64
CA ASP A 539 95.69 -107.56 10.85
C ASP A 539 94.50 -108.53 10.98
N LYS A 540 93.93 -108.96 9.85
CA LYS A 540 92.87 -109.97 9.84
C LYS A 540 93.41 -111.36 10.20
N GLU A 541 94.62 -111.72 9.73
CA GLU A 541 95.29 -112.97 10.08
C GLU A 541 95.79 -112.98 11.54
N ARG A 542 96.31 -111.86 12.05
CA ARG A 542 96.70 -111.68 13.47
C ARG A 542 95.53 -111.70 14.43
N LYS A 543 94.33 -111.30 14.00
CA LYS A 543 93.09 -111.39 14.79
C LYS A 543 92.44 -112.78 14.73
N SER A 544 92.96 -113.69 13.88
CA SER A 544 92.45 -115.06 13.71
C SER A 544 93.35 -116.16 14.29
N ASN A 545 94.40 -115.79 15.03
CA ASN A 545 95.28 -116.69 15.80
C ASN A 545 95.27 -116.37 17.29
#